data_AF-A0A4P2Q103-F1
#
_entry.id   AF-A0A4P2Q103-F1
#
_cell.length_a   1.000
_cell.length_b   1.000
_cell.length_c   1.000
_cell.angle_alpha   90.00
_cell.angle_beta   90.00
_cell.angle_gamma   90.00
#
_symmetry.space_group_name_H-M   'P 1'
#
loop_
_entity.id
_entity.type
_entity.pdbx_description
1 polymer ?
#
loop_
_entity_poly.entity_id
_entity_poly.type
_entity_poly.pdbx_seq_one_letter_code
_entity_poly.pdbx_strand_id
1 'polypeptide(L)'
;MKIDPPRRVLPALALLLVGCASEPRTVTVEVVPGHEATAFQEDPPVARIEVTATAIEGDVAVSASAAPGGALDFGEVPAERAYTFEVRGADASGATVVRGRSASGIYLAALTGDALPLFAQRLGRWARPPGELAASRAGAPGGTLAERYLFLTGGAAAGDAGGAAAGDAGGAAAGEVDPARLDAYDLAAWGGSASGRALPRAARSLVVRGNAVLVLDDEGATWADVANGQTADATLPAGLRSFAEVAGGRTIEAADGRSFVVGATRPGEATGAPGAPTDAVLVVAPDRTLSAARLRDARAGAAAVWVEGLGLVVAGGSATGAGLEVLGDGATAFLPRPFPPDASEGAGAAVTGPGEIALVGGALDGAAAPTRRLAPGCAEQRCAAVEIEGAALPAAIAGVAAFALPGGRILAVGSEAGADGLTRSFLVDVAAAQVEELPLREPRRGATAVPAPNGTLALLGGVHPDGTPALTIETFFPE
;
A
#
# COMPACT_ATOMS: atom_id res chain seq x y z
N MET A 1 -18.97 26.76 -26.46
CA MET A 1 -19.33 25.37 -26.12
C MET A 1 -18.08 24.69 -25.60
N LYS A 2 -18.02 24.46 -24.28
CA LYS A 2 -16.95 23.70 -23.63
C LYS A 2 -17.32 22.23 -23.82
N ILE A 3 -16.52 21.47 -24.55
CA ILE A 3 -16.76 20.04 -24.79
C ILE A 3 -16.12 19.33 -23.60
N ASP A 4 -16.94 18.79 -22.69
CA ASP A 4 -16.46 17.98 -21.59
C ASP A 4 -15.86 16.67 -22.16
N PRO A 5 -14.67 16.24 -21.70
CA PRO A 5 -14.10 14.96 -22.12
C PRO A 5 -14.96 13.79 -21.61
N PRO A 6 -15.01 12.67 -22.36
CA PRO A 6 -15.83 11.53 -21.99
C PRO A 6 -15.36 10.93 -20.66
N ARG A 7 -16.24 10.94 -19.65
CA ARG A 7 -16.05 10.24 -18.38
C ARG A 7 -15.97 8.72 -18.64
N ARG A 8 -14.82 8.11 -18.38
CA ARG A 8 -14.66 6.64 -18.40
C ARG A 8 -15.37 6.06 -17.17
N VAL A 9 -16.44 5.32 -17.41
CA VAL A 9 -17.20 4.57 -16.38
C VAL A 9 -16.51 3.21 -16.19
N LEU A 10 -16.37 2.74 -14.94
CA LEU A 10 -15.89 1.37 -14.68
C LEU A 10 -16.81 0.37 -15.41
N PRO A 11 -16.28 -0.51 -16.28
CA PRO A 11 -17.10 -1.48 -16.96
C PRO A 11 -17.59 -2.53 -15.96
N ALA A 12 -18.92 -2.73 -15.91
CA ALA A 12 -19.52 -3.86 -15.22
C ALA A 12 -19.06 -5.16 -15.89
N LEU A 13 -18.48 -6.07 -15.10
CA LEU A 13 -17.95 -7.35 -15.56
C LEU A 13 -19.12 -8.26 -15.98
N ALA A 14 -19.49 -8.24 -17.26
CA ALA A 14 -20.51 -9.14 -17.81
C ALA A 14 -19.85 -10.48 -18.20
N LEU A 15 -20.11 -11.54 -17.42
CA LEU A 15 -19.80 -12.92 -17.79
C LEU A 15 -20.74 -13.36 -18.94
N LEU A 16 -20.22 -13.39 -20.17
CA LEU A 16 -20.85 -14.04 -21.30
C LEU A 16 -20.08 -15.31 -21.65
N LEU A 17 -20.63 -16.45 -21.26
CA LEU A 17 -20.19 -17.78 -21.69
C LEU A 17 -20.97 -18.16 -22.96
N VAL A 18 -20.36 -17.98 -24.13
CA VAL A 18 -20.73 -18.70 -25.36
C VAL A 18 -19.45 -19.15 -26.05
N GLY A 19 -19.22 -20.47 -26.04
CA GLY A 19 -18.07 -21.12 -26.66
C GLY A 19 -18.21 -21.19 -28.18
N CYS A 20 -17.50 -20.30 -28.86
CA CYS A 20 -16.80 -20.60 -30.09
C CYS A 20 -15.30 -20.46 -29.76
N ALA A 21 -14.48 -21.46 -30.07
CA ALA A 21 -13.03 -21.31 -29.97
C ALA A 21 -12.63 -20.13 -30.85
N SER A 22 -12.28 -19.00 -30.24
CA SER A 22 -11.83 -17.81 -30.97
C SER A 22 -10.50 -18.14 -31.65
N GLU A 23 -10.32 -17.66 -32.88
CA GLU A 23 -9.05 -17.80 -33.59
C GLU A 23 -7.88 -17.30 -32.72
N PRO A 24 -6.71 -17.96 -32.78
CA PRO A 24 -5.51 -17.49 -32.10
C PRO A 24 -5.26 -16.02 -32.43
N ARG A 25 -5.03 -15.22 -31.39
CA ARG A 25 -4.80 -13.78 -31.55
C ARG A 25 -3.32 -13.48 -31.43
N THR A 26 -2.77 -12.77 -32.41
CA THR A 26 -1.44 -12.16 -32.26
C THR A 26 -1.55 -10.95 -31.35
N VAL A 27 -0.81 -10.96 -30.24
CA VAL A 27 -0.71 -9.83 -29.31
C VAL A 27 0.74 -9.38 -29.27
N THR A 28 0.98 -8.10 -29.55
CA THR A 28 2.28 -7.48 -29.40
C THR A 28 2.46 -7.08 -27.94
N VAL A 29 3.53 -7.52 -27.29
CA VAL A 29 3.87 -7.05 -25.95
C VAL A 29 4.86 -5.89 -26.06
N GLU A 30 4.51 -4.77 -25.47
CA GLU A 30 5.36 -3.58 -25.41
C GLU A 30 5.88 -3.40 -23.98
N VAL A 31 7.19 -3.45 -23.78
CA VAL A 31 7.79 -3.21 -22.47
C VAL A 31 8.17 -1.74 -22.35
N VAL A 32 7.54 -1.03 -21.42
CA VAL A 32 7.68 0.43 -21.26
C VAL A 32 8.35 0.79 -19.92
N PRO A 33 9.22 1.81 -19.89
CA PRO A 33 9.89 2.23 -18.65
C PRO A 33 9.08 3.24 -17.82
N GLY A 34 7.83 3.55 -18.22
CA GLY A 34 7.02 4.57 -17.55
C GLY A 34 7.58 5.98 -17.75
N HIS A 35 7.57 6.79 -16.69
CA HIS A 35 8.08 8.17 -16.75
C HIS A 35 9.62 8.24 -16.65
N GLU A 36 10.30 7.15 -16.27
CA GLU A 36 11.75 7.05 -16.24
C GLU A 36 12.28 6.64 -17.63
N ALA A 37 12.15 7.52 -18.62
CA ALA A 37 12.45 7.24 -20.02
C ALA A 37 13.87 6.66 -20.28
N THR A 38 14.83 6.92 -19.39
CA THR A 38 16.21 6.42 -19.46
C THR A 38 16.47 5.13 -18.68
N ALA A 39 15.44 4.55 -18.05
CA ALA A 39 15.62 3.43 -17.11
C ALA A 39 16.39 2.26 -17.73
N PHE A 40 16.19 1.95 -19.01
CA PHE A 40 16.88 0.83 -19.67
C PHE A 40 18.32 1.14 -20.08
N GLN A 41 18.70 2.42 -20.12
CA GLN A 41 20.03 2.89 -20.53
C GLN A 41 20.94 3.26 -19.35
N GLU A 42 20.38 3.45 -18.16
CA GLU A 42 21.17 3.67 -16.93
C GLU A 42 22.19 2.55 -16.68
N ASP A 43 23.29 2.84 -15.99
CA ASP A 43 24.29 1.82 -15.68
C ASP A 43 23.82 0.88 -14.53
N PRO A 44 24.00 -0.45 -14.66
CA PRO A 44 24.37 -1.17 -15.87
C PRO A 44 23.22 -1.21 -16.90
N PRO A 45 23.46 -1.01 -18.20
CA PRO A 45 22.39 -0.94 -19.20
C PRO A 45 21.73 -2.30 -19.40
N VAL A 46 20.43 -2.29 -19.70
CA VAL A 46 19.68 -3.51 -20.04
C VAL A 46 20.15 -3.99 -21.42
N ALA A 47 20.70 -5.19 -21.49
CA ALA A 47 21.14 -5.81 -22.74
C ALA A 47 20.06 -6.71 -23.35
N ARG A 48 19.21 -7.32 -22.51
CA ARG A 48 18.15 -8.26 -22.93
C ARG A 48 16.92 -8.10 -22.07
N ILE A 49 15.75 -8.08 -22.71
CA ILE A 49 14.45 -8.19 -22.06
C ILE A 49 13.88 -9.57 -22.39
N GLU A 50 13.39 -10.25 -21.37
CA GLU A 50 12.64 -11.49 -21.44
C GLU A 50 11.27 -11.25 -20.82
N VAL A 51 10.23 -11.73 -21.49
CA VAL A 51 8.87 -11.69 -20.95
C VAL A 51 8.31 -13.10 -20.94
N THR A 52 7.81 -13.52 -19.78
CA THR A 52 7.15 -14.81 -19.59
C THR A 52 5.67 -14.57 -19.32
N ALA A 53 4.80 -15.22 -20.09
CA ALA A 53 3.38 -15.30 -19.82
C ALA A 53 3.08 -16.66 -19.19
N THR A 54 2.49 -16.66 -18.00
CA THR A 54 2.10 -17.86 -17.27
C THR A 54 0.59 -17.88 -17.10
N ALA A 55 -0.06 -18.94 -17.55
CA ALA A 55 -1.49 -19.13 -17.31
C ALA A 55 -1.73 -19.33 -15.82
N ILE A 56 -2.87 -18.86 -15.29
CA ILE A 56 -3.17 -18.93 -13.85
C ILE A 56 -3.23 -20.37 -13.34
N GLU A 57 -3.60 -21.31 -14.21
CA GLU A 57 -3.59 -22.75 -13.90
C GLU A 57 -2.17 -23.35 -13.83
N GLY A 58 -1.15 -22.63 -14.31
CA GLY A 58 0.28 -22.97 -14.20
C GLY A 58 0.81 -24.03 -15.17
N ASP A 59 -0.05 -24.64 -15.98
CA ASP A 59 0.28 -25.66 -16.98
C ASP A 59 0.84 -25.09 -18.30
N VAL A 60 0.61 -23.81 -18.58
CA VAL A 60 1.14 -23.12 -19.78
C VAL A 60 2.02 -21.95 -19.37
N ALA A 61 3.27 -22.00 -19.83
CA ALA A 61 4.20 -20.89 -19.75
C ALA A 61 4.88 -20.70 -21.11
N VAL A 62 4.82 -19.50 -21.66
CA VAL A 62 5.48 -19.11 -22.92
C VAL A 62 6.37 -17.91 -22.66
N SER A 63 7.53 -17.86 -23.30
CA SER A 63 8.52 -16.80 -23.10
C SER A 63 9.02 -16.24 -24.42
N ALA A 64 9.17 -14.92 -24.49
CA ALA A 64 9.79 -14.21 -25.60
C ALA A 64 10.96 -13.36 -25.10
N SER A 65 11.96 -13.10 -25.94
CA SER A 65 13.06 -12.20 -25.57
C SER A 65 13.54 -11.35 -26.73
N ALA A 66 13.99 -10.13 -26.43
CA ALA A 66 14.50 -9.17 -27.39
C ALA A 66 15.49 -8.20 -26.72
N ALA A 67 16.19 -7.38 -27.51
CA ALA A 67 16.84 -6.18 -26.98
C ALA A 67 15.78 -5.16 -26.51
N PRO A 68 16.08 -4.22 -25.60
CA PRO A 68 15.15 -3.15 -25.23
C PRO A 68 14.62 -2.41 -26.46
N GLY A 69 13.29 -2.22 -26.54
CA GLY A 69 12.60 -1.63 -27.69
C GLY A 69 12.39 -2.57 -28.89
N GLY A 70 12.83 -3.82 -28.81
CA GLY A 70 12.54 -4.85 -29.82
C GLY A 70 11.15 -5.46 -29.67
N ALA A 71 10.66 -6.10 -30.74
CA ALA A 71 9.39 -6.81 -30.72
C ALA A 71 9.51 -8.15 -29.97
N LEU A 72 8.52 -8.45 -29.13
CA LEU A 72 8.40 -9.72 -28.40
C LEU A 72 7.27 -10.53 -29.02
N ASP A 73 7.61 -11.67 -29.62
CA ASP A 73 6.66 -12.60 -30.23
C ASP A 73 6.54 -13.87 -29.38
N PHE A 74 5.32 -14.17 -28.94
CA PHE A 74 4.99 -15.35 -28.14
C PHE A 74 4.49 -16.52 -28.99
N GLY A 75 4.36 -16.33 -30.32
CA GLY A 75 3.68 -17.26 -31.20
C GLY A 75 2.18 -17.31 -30.92
N GLU A 76 1.58 -18.48 -31.13
CA GLU A 76 0.16 -18.70 -30.85
C GLU A 76 -0.06 -18.97 -29.35
N VAL A 77 -0.75 -18.05 -28.69
CA VAL A 77 -1.14 -18.16 -27.27
C VAL A 77 -2.65 -18.30 -27.17
N PRO A 78 -3.19 -19.30 -26.46
CA PRO A 78 -4.64 -19.46 -26.26
C PRO A 78 -5.28 -18.19 -25.70
N ALA A 79 -6.21 -17.59 -26.42
CA ALA A 79 -6.73 -16.25 -26.12
C ALA A 79 -7.78 -16.24 -24.99
N GLU A 80 -8.43 -17.38 -24.77
CA GLU A 80 -9.48 -17.64 -23.79
C GLU A 80 -8.95 -17.91 -22.38
N ARG A 81 -7.63 -17.98 -22.22
CA ARG A 81 -6.98 -18.21 -20.94
C ARG A 81 -6.58 -16.90 -20.28
N ALA A 82 -6.50 -16.94 -18.95
CA ALA A 82 -6.04 -15.83 -18.15
C ALA A 82 -4.56 -15.97 -17.84
N TYR A 83 -3.78 -14.92 -18.10
CA TYR A 83 -2.33 -14.91 -17.92
C TYR A 83 -1.87 -13.86 -16.91
N THR A 84 -0.70 -14.13 -16.35
CA THR A 84 0.15 -13.15 -15.68
C THR A 84 1.43 -13.00 -16.52
N PHE A 85 1.85 -11.77 -16.76
CA PHE A 85 3.07 -11.47 -17.50
C PHE A 85 4.15 -10.98 -16.56
N GLU A 86 5.34 -11.57 -16.66
CA GLU A 86 6.55 -11.15 -15.95
C GLU A 86 7.60 -10.66 -16.93
N VAL A 87 8.16 -9.50 -16.66
CA VAL A 87 9.26 -8.90 -17.41
C VAL A 87 10.54 -9.03 -16.60
N ARG A 88 11.61 -9.49 -17.25
CA ARG A 88 12.97 -9.52 -16.72
C ARG A 88 13.92 -8.83 -17.70
N GLY A 89 14.53 -7.74 -17.27
CA GLY A 89 15.61 -7.07 -17.98
C GLY A 89 16.96 -7.44 -17.38
N ALA A 90 17.84 -8.04 -18.17
CA ALA A 90 19.19 -8.42 -17.77
C ALA A 90 20.25 -7.53 -18.43
N ASP A 91 21.33 -7.24 -17.71
CA ASP A 91 22.51 -6.55 -18.25
C ASP A 91 23.42 -7.49 -19.07
N ALA A 92 24.56 -6.97 -19.54
CA ALA A 92 25.52 -7.74 -20.33
C ALA A 92 26.17 -8.91 -19.57
N SER A 93 26.16 -8.89 -18.23
CA SER A 93 26.64 -9.99 -17.38
C SER A 93 25.58 -11.07 -17.13
N GLY A 94 24.32 -10.79 -17.47
CA GLY A 94 23.16 -11.64 -17.19
C GLY A 94 22.49 -11.34 -15.84
N ALA A 95 22.94 -10.32 -15.10
CA ALA A 95 22.31 -9.90 -13.86
C ALA A 95 20.97 -9.21 -14.16
N THR A 96 19.93 -9.54 -13.39
CA THR A 96 18.64 -8.85 -13.51
C THR A 96 18.76 -7.45 -12.91
N VAL A 97 18.41 -6.43 -13.69
CA VAL A 97 18.53 -5.03 -13.29
C VAL A 97 17.21 -4.28 -13.43
N VAL A 98 16.27 -4.84 -14.18
CA VAL A 98 14.91 -4.34 -14.38
C VAL A 98 13.91 -5.48 -14.22
N ARG A 99 12.76 -5.21 -13.60
CA ARG A 99 11.62 -6.13 -13.55
C ARG A 99 10.30 -5.41 -13.71
N GLY A 100 9.31 -6.17 -14.16
CA GLY A 100 7.93 -5.73 -14.29
C GLY A 100 7.01 -6.92 -14.11
N ARG A 101 5.78 -6.67 -13.64
CA ARG A 101 4.74 -7.69 -13.58
C ARG A 101 3.38 -7.04 -13.84
N SER A 102 2.55 -7.70 -14.64
CA SER A 102 1.18 -7.27 -14.89
C SER A 102 0.27 -7.57 -13.69
N ALA A 103 -0.96 -7.05 -13.70
CA ALA A 103 -2.03 -7.67 -12.91
C ALA A 103 -2.18 -9.15 -13.31
N SER A 104 -2.62 -9.99 -12.37
CA SER A 104 -3.01 -11.37 -12.68
C SER A 104 -4.39 -11.39 -13.35
N GLY A 105 -4.74 -12.43 -14.10
CA GLY A 105 -6.10 -12.51 -14.66
C GLY A 105 -6.29 -11.91 -16.05
N ILE A 106 -5.22 -11.62 -16.80
CA ILE A 106 -5.37 -10.95 -18.09
C ILE A 106 -5.83 -11.94 -19.15
N TYR A 107 -7.07 -11.79 -19.60
CA TYR A 107 -7.61 -12.49 -20.77
C TYR A 107 -7.19 -11.76 -22.04
N LEU A 108 -6.44 -12.43 -22.92
CA LEU A 108 -6.00 -11.84 -24.18
C LEU A 108 -7.17 -11.51 -25.11
N ALA A 109 -8.24 -12.30 -25.06
CA ALA A 109 -9.49 -12.02 -25.77
C ALA A 109 -10.18 -10.72 -25.31
N ALA A 110 -9.91 -10.25 -24.09
CA ALA A 110 -10.50 -9.03 -23.54
C ALA A 110 -9.68 -7.76 -23.83
N LEU A 111 -8.49 -7.90 -24.42
CA LEU A 111 -7.66 -6.74 -24.77
C LEU A 111 -8.29 -5.93 -25.90
N THR A 112 -8.45 -4.62 -25.69
CA THR A 112 -8.78 -3.67 -26.74
C THR A 112 -7.50 -3.23 -27.46
N GLY A 113 -7.39 -3.50 -28.76
CA GLY A 113 -6.17 -3.24 -29.54
C GLY A 113 -5.17 -4.40 -29.51
N ASP A 114 -4.10 -4.28 -30.30
CA ASP A 114 -3.16 -5.39 -30.58
C ASP A 114 -1.85 -5.30 -29.77
N ALA A 115 -1.77 -4.36 -28.83
CA ALA A 115 -0.62 -4.14 -27.97
C ALA A 115 -0.99 -4.25 -26.48
N LEU A 116 -0.21 -5.01 -25.72
CA LEU A 116 -0.27 -5.10 -24.26
C LEU A 116 0.94 -4.37 -23.66
N PRO A 117 0.75 -3.18 -23.05
CA PRO A 117 1.84 -2.49 -22.38
C PRO A 117 2.16 -3.17 -21.04
N LEU A 118 3.43 -3.53 -20.86
CA LEU A 118 3.99 -4.03 -19.61
C LEU A 118 4.99 -3.01 -19.07
N PHE A 119 4.67 -2.42 -17.93
CA PHE A 119 5.62 -1.54 -17.24
C PHE A 119 6.72 -2.35 -16.58
N ALA A 120 7.97 -1.92 -16.77
CA ALA A 120 9.14 -2.47 -16.10
C ALA A 120 10.04 -1.35 -15.57
N GLN A 121 10.56 -1.55 -14.36
CA GLN A 121 11.36 -0.57 -13.63
C GLN A 121 12.67 -1.17 -13.12
N ARG A 122 13.62 -0.29 -12.76
CA ARG A 122 14.83 -0.69 -12.04
C ARG A 122 14.48 -1.29 -10.68
N LEU A 123 15.20 -2.35 -10.33
CA LEU A 123 15.10 -2.99 -9.02
C LEU A 123 15.65 -2.08 -7.92
N GLY A 124 15.09 -2.18 -6.72
CA GLY A 124 15.57 -1.48 -5.53
C GLY A 124 15.41 0.04 -5.57
N ARG A 125 14.61 0.58 -6.51
CA ARG A 125 14.38 2.03 -6.64
C ARG A 125 12.90 2.29 -6.93
N TRP A 126 12.43 3.46 -6.50
CA TRP A 126 11.13 3.97 -6.94
C TRP A 126 11.13 4.29 -8.43
N ALA A 127 9.99 4.11 -9.08
CA ALA A 127 9.74 4.49 -10.46
C ALA A 127 8.26 4.85 -10.63
N ARG A 128 7.94 5.63 -11.65
CA ARG A 128 6.58 6.07 -11.96
C ARG A 128 6.07 5.30 -13.18
N PRO A 129 5.10 4.38 -13.01
CA PRO A 129 4.47 3.72 -14.14
C PRO A 129 3.74 4.73 -15.05
N PRO A 130 3.34 4.34 -16.27
CA PRO A 130 2.64 5.25 -17.17
C PRO A 130 1.36 5.84 -16.57
N GLY A 131 1.00 7.05 -16.98
CA GLY A 131 -0.27 7.65 -16.61
C GLY A 131 -0.32 8.17 -15.17
N GLU A 132 -1.47 8.73 -14.81
CA GLU A 132 -1.66 9.51 -13.60
C GLU A 132 -3.01 9.17 -12.95
N LEU A 133 -3.13 9.37 -11.64
CA LEU A 133 -4.40 9.36 -10.91
C LEU A 133 -5.34 10.46 -11.43
N ALA A 134 -6.64 10.23 -11.33
CA ALA A 134 -7.64 11.25 -11.68
C ALA A 134 -7.67 12.42 -10.67
N ALA A 135 -7.27 12.18 -9.42
CA ALA A 135 -7.10 13.17 -8.38
C ALA A 135 -6.10 12.66 -7.34
N SER A 136 -5.54 13.58 -6.54
CA SER A 136 -4.61 13.26 -5.46
C SER A 136 -5.05 13.90 -4.14
N ARG A 137 -4.63 13.28 -3.04
CA ARG A 137 -5.07 13.59 -1.68
C ARG A 137 -3.94 13.35 -0.69
N ALA A 138 -3.84 14.19 0.33
CA ALA A 138 -2.92 13.98 1.45
C ALA A 138 -3.60 13.18 2.55
N GLY A 139 -2.92 12.15 3.05
CA GLY A 139 -3.38 11.35 4.17
C GLY A 139 -4.70 10.64 3.88
N ALA A 140 -4.92 10.15 2.67
CA ALA A 140 -6.08 9.29 2.36
C ALA A 140 -5.72 7.82 2.66
N PRO A 141 -6.50 7.03 3.41
CA PRO A 141 -6.29 5.58 3.42
C PRO A 141 -6.45 5.00 2.00
N GLY A 142 -5.77 3.89 1.75
CA GLY A 142 -5.76 3.24 0.43
C GLY A 142 -5.71 1.73 0.54
N GLY A 143 -6.01 1.06 -0.57
CA GLY A 143 -6.02 -0.39 -0.65
C GLY A 143 -6.02 -0.90 -2.08
N THR A 144 -6.05 -2.23 -2.22
CA THR A 144 -6.14 -2.93 -3.50
C THR A 144 -7.54 -3.49 -3.66
N LEU A 145 -8.14 -3.27 -4.82
CA LEU A 145 -9.50 -3.66 -5.16
C LEU A 145 -9.48 -4.56 -6.41
N ALA A 146 -10.22 -5.67 -6.32
CA ALA A 146 -10.39 -6.62 -7.43
C ALA A 146 -9.08 -7.09 -8.08
N GLU A 147 -7.99 -7.22 -7.29
CA GLU A 147 -6.65 -7.62 -7.75
C GLU A 147 -6.10 -6.79 -8.94
N ARG A 148 -6.61 -5.57 -9.13
CA ARG A 148 -6.30 -4.73 -10.31
C ARG A 148 -6.16 -3.26 -10.00
N TYR A 149 -7.03 -2.72 -9.15
CA TYR A 149 -7.07 -1.30 -8.88
C TYR A 149 -6.39 -1.00 -7.55
N LEU A 150 -5.46 -0.06 -7.56
CA LEU A 150 -4.99 0.60 -6.35
C LEU A 150 -5.87 1.81 -6.12
N PHE A 151 -6.33 2.10 -4.91
CA PHE A 151 -7.22 3.24 -4.72
C PHE A 151 -6.98 4.00 -3.43
N LEU A 152 -7.48 5.24 -3.42
CA LEU A 152 -7.54 6.16 -2.30
C LEU A 152 -8.98 6.63 -2.08
N THR A 153 -9.33 6.90 -0.82
CA THR A 153 -10.56 7.59 -0.43
C THR A 153 -10.34 8.31 0.90
N GLY A 154 -11.13 9.34 1.22
CA GLY A 154 -10.89 10.23 2.36
C GLY A 154 -9.76 11.22 2.10
N GLY A 155 -9.05 11.62 3.16
CA GLY A 155 -7.91 12.55 3.10
C GLY A 155 -8.27 13.99 2.75
N ALA A 156 -7.28 14.88 2.81
CA ALA A 156 -7.40 16.29 2.46
C ALA A 156 -7.05 16.52 0.98
N ALA A 157 -7.78 17.41 0.32
CA ALA A 157 -7.42 17.86 -1.02
C ALA A 157 -6.11 18.68 -1.00
N ALA A 158 -5.42 18.75 -2.14
CA ALA A 158 -4.12 19.43 -2.24
C ALA A 158 -4.16 20.91 -1.81
N GLY A 159 -5.27 21.61 -2.09
CA GLY A 159 -5.47 23.01 -1.70
C GLY A 159 -5.73 23.23 -0.20
N ASP A 160 -6.23 22.22 0.52
CA ASP A 160 -6.59 22.33 1.94
C ASP A 160 -5.44 21.87 2.86
N ALA A 161 -4.53 21.04 2.35
CA ALA A 161 -3.42 20.44 3.10
C ALA A 161 -2.25 21.39 3.38
N GLY A 162 -2.40 22.70 3.13
CA GLY A 162 -1.33 23.68 3.16
C GLY A 162 -1.36 24.70 4.30
N GLY A 163 -2.50 24.94 4.98
CA GLY A 163 -2.64 25.97 6.04
C GLY A 163 -2.29 27.42 5.64
N ALA A 164 -1.67 27.64 4.48
CA ALA A 164 -1.39 28.92 3.87
C ALA A 164 -2.66 29.37 3.15
N ALA A 165 -3.17 30.53 3.57
CA ALA A 165 -4.27 31.21 2.90
C ALA A 165 -4.04 31.20 1.38
N ALA A 166 -5.08 30.79 0.63
CA ALA A 166 -5.10 30.79 -0.83
C ALA A 166 -4.64 32.16 -1.38
N GLY A 167 -3.35 32.25 -1.72
CA GLY A 167 -2.79 33.34 -2.50
C GLY A 167 -3.18 33.14 -3.95
N ASP A 168 -3.59 34.24 -4.59
CA ASP A 168 -4.17 34.38 -5.93
C ASP A 168 -3.23 33.97 -7.08
N ALA A 169 -2.73 32.74 -7.06
CA ALA A 169 -1.95 32.15 -8.15
C ALA A 169 -2.92 31.42 -9.09
N GLY A 170 -3.23 32.05 -10.21
CA GLY A 170 -4.11 31.55 -11.28
C GLY A 170 -3.58 30.33 -12.06
N GLY A 171 -3.15 29.27 -11.36
CA GLY A 171 -3.01 27.92 -11.90
C GLY A 171 -4.32 27.15 -11.70
N ALA A 172 -4.69 26.28 -12.64
CA ALA A 172 -5.95 25.54 -12.65
C ALA A 172 -6.37 25.08 -11.25
N ALA A 173 -7.51 25.61 -10.76
CA ALA A 173 -8.06 25.21 -9.48
C ALA A 173 -8.07 23.68 -9.41
N ALA A 174 -7.36 23.12 -8.42
CA ALA A 174 -7.57 21.75 -8.00
C ALA A 174 -9.08 21.67 -7.69
N GLY A 175 -9.87 21.14 -8.62
CA GLY A 175 -11.31 21.10 -8.47
C GLY A 175 -11.63 20.41 -7.15
N GLU A 176 -12.64 20.92 -6.44
CA GLU A 176 -13.11 20.37 -5.16
C GLU A 176 -13.17 18.84 -5.25
N VAL A 177 -12.20 18.18 -4.61
CA VAL A 177 -12.09 16.72 -4.63
C VAL A 177 -12.98 16.21 -3.52
N ASP A 178 -14.12 15.62 -3.87
CA ASP A 178 -15.04 15.03 -2.90
C ASP A 178 -14.29 13.99 -2.03
N PRO A 179 -14.16 14.21 -0.71
CA PRO A 179 -13.43 13.33 0.20
C PRO A 179 -14.01 11.90 0.24
N ALA A 180 -15.28 11.72 -0.11
CA ALA A 180 -15.92 10.40 -0.17
C ALA A 180 -15.77 9.70 -1.54
N ARG A 181 -15.24 10.35 -2.57
CA ARG A 181 -14.97 9.70 -3.86
C ARG A 181 -13.79 8.71 -3.75
N LEU A 182 -13.82 7.68 -4.58
CA LEU A 182 -12.74 6.71 -4.74
C LEU A 182 -11.92 7.09 -5.97
N ASP A 183 -10.64 7.40 -5.77
CA ASP A 183 -9.68 7.64 -6.86
C ASP A 183 -8.80 6.39 -7.00
N ALA A 184 -8.81 5.78 -8.18
CA ALA A 184 -8.15 4.52 -8.47
C ALA A 184 -7.05 4.69 -9.53
N TYR A 185 -6.07 3.80 -9.49
CA TYR A 185 -5.10 3.55 -10.53
C TYR A 185 -5.28 2.12 -11.02
N ASP A 186 -5.50 1.96 -12.32
CA ASP A 186 -5.70 0.67 -12.97
C ASP A 186 -4.37 0.07 -13.41
N LEU A 187 -3.92 -1.01 -12.76
CA LEU A 187 -2.66 -1.67 -13.09
C LEU A 187 -2.68 -2.43 -14.42
N ALA A 188 -3.85 -2.69 -15.00
CA ALA A 188 -3.95 -3.32 -16.31
C ALA A 188 -3.90 -2.28 -17.45
N ALA A 189 -4.45 -1.08 -17.21
CA ALA A 189 -4.47 0.00 -18.19
C ALA A 189 -3.36 1.05 -18.01
N TRP A 190 -2.63 0.99 -16.89
CA TRP A 190 -1.63 1.97 -16.47
C TRP A 190 -2.16 3.41 -16.49
N GLY A 191 -3.22 3.65 -15.72
CA GLY A 191 -3.80 4.99 -15.64
C GLY A 191 -4.90 5.14 -14.60
N GLY A 192 -5.20 6.39 -14.28
CA GLY A 192 -6.20 6.77 -13.30
C GLY A 192 -7.62 6.55 -13.78
N SER A 193 -8.44 6.16 -12.82
CA SER A 193 -9.90 6.16 -12.90
C SER A 193 -10.41 6.75 -11.59
N ALA A 194 -11.65 7.23 -11.58
CA ALA A 194 -12.26 7.61 -10.32
C ALA A 194 -13.74 7.27 -10.37
N SER A 195 -14.29 6.86 -9.22
CA SER A 195 -15.67 6.42 -9.14
C SER A 195 -16.61 7.53 -9.62
N GLY A 196 -17.66 7.14 -10.32
CA GLY A 196 -18.71 8.08 -10.74
C GLY A 196 -19.60 8.53 -9.59
N ARG A 197 -19.57 7.80 -8.47
CA ARG A 197 -20.38 8.05 -7.27
C ARG A 197 -19.49 8.09 -6.03
N ALA A 198 -19.78 9.04 -5.14
CA ALA A 198 -19.17 9.10 -3.82
C ALA A 198 -19.56 7.88 -2.97
N LEU A 199 -18.64 7.43 -2.13
CA LEU A 199 -18.96 6.52 -1.05
C LEU A 199 -19.87 7.22 -0.03
N PRO A 200 -20.57 6.48 0.83
CA PRO A 200 -21.45 7.07 1.85
C PRO A 200 -20.72 7.95 2.87
N ARG A 201 -19.39 7.81 2.99
CA ARG A 201 -18.55 8.56 3.93
C ARG A 201 -17.11 8.68 3.43
N ALA A 202 -16.41 9.70 3.91
CA ALA A 202 -14.99 9.91 3.68
C ALA A 202 -14.17 9.03 4.64
N ALA A 203 -13.44 8.05 4.11
CA ALA A 203 -12.76 7.08 4.97
C ALA A 203 -11.57 7.70 5.73
N ARG A 204 -11.52 7.48 7.04
CA ARG A 204 -10.32 7.64 7.87
C ARG A 204 -9.56 6.32 8.01
N SER A 205 -10.28 5.19 8.00
CA SER A 205 -9.74 3.82 7.89
C SER A 205 -10.55 3.04 6.86
N LEU A 206 -9.97 1.98 6.29
CA LEU A 206 -10.70 1.08 5.41
C LEU A 206 -10.24 -0.38 5.50
N VAL A 207 -11.13 -1.31 5.19
CA VAL A 207 -10.81 -2.73 4.99
C VAL A 207 -11.37 -3.19 3.65
N VAL A 208 -10.59 -3.92 2.86
CA VAL A 208 -11.02 -4.41 1.54
C VAL A 208 -11.28 -5.91 1.57
N ARG A 209 -12.39 -6.34 0.96
CA ARG A 209 -12.83 -7.73 0.82
C ARG A 209 -13.38 -7.98 -0.57
N GLY A 210 -12.51 -8.42 -1.50
CA GLY A 210 -12.89 -8.57 -2.90
C GLY A 210 -13.33 -7.23 -3.50
N ASN A 211 -14.62 -7.11 -3.81
CA ASN A 211 -15.24 -5.87 -4.30
C ASN A 211 -15.90 -5.02 -3.21
N ALA A 212 -15.97 -5.53 -1.98
CA ALA A 212 -16.53 -4.79 -0.85
C ALA A 212 -15.44 -4.02 -0.11
N VAL A 213 -15.72 -2.78 0.22
CA VAL A 213 -14.86 -1.94 1.07
C VAL A 213 -15.66 -1.52 2.30
N LEU A 214 -15.14 -1.82 3.49
CA LEU A 214 -15.61 -1.21 4.72
C LEU A 214 -14.90 0.13 4.86
N VAL A 215 -15.64 1.23 4.80
CA VAL A 215 -15.11 2.57 5.09
C VAL A 215 -15.52 3.00 6.48
N LEU A 216 -14.59 3.60 7.23
CA LEU A 216 -14.80 4.02 8.61
C LEU A 216 -14.41 5.50 8.79
N ASP A 217 -15.22 6.23 9.52
CA ASP A 217 -14.92 7.57 10.03
C ASP A 217 -15.32 7.66 11.52
N ASP A 218 -15.34 8.87 12.07
CA ASP A 218 -15.69 9.07 13.49
C ASP A 218 -17.18 8.82 13.77
N GLU A 219 -18.03 8.97 12.76
CA GLU A 219 -19.49 8.85 12.90
C GLU A 219 -19.97 7.40 12.76
N GLY A 220 -19.26 6.56 12.01
CA GLY A 220 -19.62 5.16 11.84
C GLY A 220 -18.80 4.39 10.81
N ALA A 221 -19.40 3.32 10.30
CA ALA A 221 -18.82 2.52 9.24
C ALA A 221 -19.88 2.02 8.25
N THR A 222 -19.50 1.90 6.98
CA THR A 222 -20.39 1.43 5.91
C THR A 222 -19.65 0.46 4.99
N TRP A 223 -20.28 -0.67 4.70
CA TRP A 223 -19.86 -1.56 3.61
C TRP A 223 -20.36 -1.00 2.28
N ALA A 224 -19.45 -0.82 1.33
CA ALA A 224 -19.76 -0.45 -0.04
C ALA A 224 -19.24 -1.51 -0.99
N ASP A 225 -20.14 -2.14 -1.77
CA ASP A 225 -19.77 -2.94 -2.93
C ASP A 225 -19.56 -2.00 -4.10
N VAL A 226 -18.30 -1.84 -4.50
CA VAL A 226 -17.93 -0.86 -5.53
C VAL A 226 -18.27 -1.34 -6.95
N ALA A 227 -18.54 -2.63 -7.14
CA ALA A 227 -18.85 -3.19 -8.45
C ALA A 227 -20.31 -2.89 -8.85
N ASN A 228 -21.24 -2.93 -7.90
CA ASN A 228 -22.67 -2.68 -8.15
C ASN A 228 -23.20 -1.40 -7.46
N GLY A 229 -22.38 -0.75 -6.63
CA GLY A 229 -22.74 0.49 -5.91
C GLY A 229 -23.70 0.28 -4.73
N GLN A 230 -23.91 -0.96 -4.28
CA GLN A 230 -24.73 -1.26 -3.11
C GLN A 230 -23.98 -0.89 -1.82
N THR A 231 -24.73 -0.38 -0.84
CA THR A 231 -24.17 0.05 0.44
C THR A 231 -25.02 -0.47 1.59
N ALA A 232 -24.38 -0.82 2.70
CA ALA A 232 -25.04 -1.19 3.94
C ALA A 232 -24.25 -0.67 5.14
N ASP A 233 -24.92 0.00 6.08
CA ASP A 233 -24.27 0.45 7.32
C ASP A 233 -23.82 -0.77 8.13
N ALA A 234 -22.60 -0.67 8.64
CA ALA A 234 -22.03 -1.69 9.48
C ALA A 234 -22.60 -1.57 10.90
N THR A 235 -22.99 -2.72 11.47
CA THR A 235 -23.41 -2.76 12.88
C THR A 235 -22.19 -2.59 13.77
N LEU A 236 -22.29 -1.70 14.77
CA LEU A 236 -21.25 -1.53 15.78
C LEU A 236 -21.08 -2.86 16.56
N PRO A 237 -19.91 -3.51 16.53
CA PRO A 237 -19.72 -4.77 17.23
C PRO A 237 -19.68 -4.56 18.74
N ALA A 238 -20.13 -5.58 19.49
CA ALA A 238 -19.98 -5.60 20.94
C ALA A 238 -18.51 -5.44 21.32
N GLY A 239 -18.24 -4.59 22.31
CA GLY A 239 -16.89 -4.26 22.78
C GLY A 239 -16.34 -2.94 22.25
N LEU A 240 -16.88 -2.38 21.16
CA LEU A 240 -16.65 -0.98 20.77
C LEU A 240 -17.74 -0.07 21.35
N ARG A 241 -17.32 1.12 21.81
CA ARG A 241 -18.19 2.24 22.22
C ARG A 241 -18.63 3.05 21.00
N SER A 242 -17.74 3.22 20.03
CA SER A 242 -18.00 3.85 18.73
C SER A 242 -16.93 3.46 17.71
N PHE A 243 -17.19 3.72 16.42
CA PHE A 243 -16.18 3.54 15.38
C PHE A 243 -15.05 4.59 15.44
N ALA A 244 -15.28 5.74 16.09
CA ALA A 244 -14.23 6.73 16.37
C ALA A 244 -13.05 6.15 17.17
N GLU A 245 -13.23 5.07 17.95
CA GLU A 245 -12.14 4.43 18.69
C GLU A 245 -11.09 3.77 17.77
N VAL A 246 -11.41 3.52 16.50
CA VAL A 246 -10.54 2.85 15.49
C VAL A 246 -10.41 3.64 14.19
N ALA A 247 -11.08 4.80 14.07
CA ALA A 247 -11.00 5.67 12.92
C ALA A 247 -9.59 6.30 12.83
N GLY A 248 -9.00 6.29 11.63
CA GLY A 248 -7.60 6.67 11.41
C GLY A 248 -6.59 5.55 11.71
N GLY A 249 -7.06 4.37 12.10
CA GLY A 249 -6.25 3.16 12.25
C GLY A 249 -5.76 2.58 10.94
N ARG A 250 -4.71 1.77 11.05
CA ARG A 250 -4.16 1.01 9.92
C ARG A 250 -4.72 -0.40 9.91
N THR A 251 -4.93 -0.90 8.70
CA THR A 251 -5.40 -2.26 8.46
C THR A 251 -4.22 -3.20 8.37
N ILE A 252 -4.25 -4.23 9.21
CA ILE A 252 -3.31 -5.35 9.21
C ILE A 252 -4.07 -6.58 8.71
N GLU A 253 -3.61 -7.18 7.63
CA GLU A 253 -4.17 -8.41 7.07
C GLU A 253 -3.45 -9.63 7.68
N ALA A 254 -4.23 -10.65 8.05
CA ALA A 254 -3.73 -11.97 8.45
C ALA A 254 -3.83 -12.98 7.30
N ALA A 255 -2.98 -14.00 7.30
CA ALA A 255 -3.01 -15.05 6.27
C ALA A 255 -4.30 -15.89 6.30
N ASP A 256 -5.05 -15.88 7.41
CA ASP A 256 -6.34 -16.56 7.54
C ASP A 256 -7.53 -15.74 6.97
N GLY A 257 -7.25 -14.57 6.39
CA GLY A 257 -8.23 -13.68 5.79
C GLY A 257 -8.94 -12.75 6.78
N ARG A 258 -8.56 -12.73 8.06
CA ARG A 258 -8.98 -11.66 8.98
C ARG A 258 -8.23 -10.37 8.70
N SER A 259 -8.88 -9.24 8.97
CA SER A 259 -8.21 -7.94 9.09
C SER A 259 -8.40 -7.36 10.46
N PHE A 260 -7.45 -6.52 10.84
CA PHE A 260 -7.47 -5.78 12.08
C PHE A 260 -7.26 -4.31 11.77
N VAL A 261 -8.20 -3.46 12.17
CA VAL A 261 -7.98 -2.01 12.18
C VAL A 261 -7.44 -1.65 13.55
N VAL A 262 -6.16 -1.31 13.59
CA VAL A 262 -5.43 -1.04 14.84
C VAL A 262 -5.18 0.46 15.00
N GLY A 263 -5.56 0.97 16.17
CA GLY A 263 -5.28 2.32 16.66
C GLY A 263 -6.07 3.43 15.98
N ALA A 264 -5.87 4.66 16.47
CA ALA A 264 -5.91 5.89 15.67
C ALA A 264 -4.45 6.25 15.41
N THR A 265 -3.82 5.61 14.43
CA THR A 265 -2.38 5.73 14.17
C THR A 265 -1.99 6.96 13.34
N ARG A 266 -2.92 7.89 13.14
CA ARG A 266 -2.68 9.12 12.38
C ARG A 266 -2.56 10.33 13.28
N PRO A 267 -1.90 11.39 12.80
CA PRO A 267 -1.97 12.66 13.48
C PRO A 267 -3.45 13.03 13.70
N GLY A 268 -3.79 13.60 14.86
CA GLY A 268 -5.05 14.28 15.11
C GLY A 268 -5.30 15.41 14.09
N GLU A 269 -6.40 16.12 14.24
CA GLU A 269 -6.87 17.14 13.28
C GLU A 269 -5.81 18.20 12.91
N ALA A 270 -4.79 18.40 13.73
CA ALA A 270 -3.61 19.21 13.41
C ALA A 270 -2.47 18.37 12.80
N THR A 271 -1.90 18.85 11.70
CA THR A 271 -0.73 18.22 11.03
C THR A 271 0.39 17.94 12.03
N GLY A 272 0.64 16.66 12.31
CA GLY A 272 1.76 16.18 13.14
C GLY A 272 1.48 15.91 14.62
N ALA A 273 0.30 16.21 15.18
CA ALA A 273 -0.02 15.85 16.57
C ALA A 273 -0.52 14.40 16.65
N PRO A 274 -0.07 13.50 17.53
CA PRO A 274 -0.60 12.12 17.59
C PRO A 274 -2.11 12.09 17.90
N GLY A 275 -2.83 11.11 17.34
CA GLY A 275 -4.21 10.82 17.72
C GLY A 275 -4.32 10.42 19.19
N ALA A 276 -5.52 10.59 19.77
CA ALA A 276 -5.75 10.20 21.16
C ALA A 276 -5.44 8.69 21.35
N PRO A 277 -4.73 8.30 22.42
CA PRO A 277 -4.46 6.89 22.70
C PRO A 277 -5.76 6.08 22.76
N THR A 278 -5.75 4.90 22.14
CA THR A 278 -6.89 3.97 22.14
C THR A 278 -6.40 2.55 22.43
N ASP A 279 -7.23 1.78 23.11
CA ASP A 279 -7.06 0.35 23.37
C ASP A 279 -7.87 -0.51 22.39
N ALA A 280 -8.71 0.08 21.56
CA ALA A 280 -9.63 -0.63 20.70
C ALA A 280 -8.96 -1.19 19.43
N VAL A 281 -9.37 -2.39 19.04
CA VAL A 281 -9.04 -3.02 17.76
C VAL A 281 -10.33 -3.57 17.14
N LEU A 282 -10.63 -3.16 15.91
CA LEU A 282 -11.72 -3.75 15.14
C LEU A 282 -11.19 -4.98 14.40
N VAL A 283 -11.88 -6.10 14.55
CA VAL A 283 -11.59 -7.35 13.84
C VAL A 283 -12.65 -7.56 12.77
N VAL A 284 -12.21 -7.77 11.54
CA VAL A 284 -13.06 -8.07 10.38
C VAL A 284 -12.78 -9.50 9.93
N ALA A 285 -13.77 -10.37 10.09
CA ALA A 285 -13.68 -11.76 9.65
C ALA A 285 -13.77 -11.88 8.10
N PRO A 286 -13.33 -13.01 7.51
CA PRO A 286 -13.44 -13.24 6.06
C PRO A 286 -14.87 -13.12 5.52
N ASP A 287 -15.87 -13.50 6.32
CA ASP A 287 -17.30 -13.41 5.99
C ASP A 287 -17.91 -12.01 6.18
N ARG A 288 -17.07 -11.01 6.51
CA ARG A 288 -17.41 -9.61 6.84
C ARG A 288 -18.06 -9.40 8.20
N THR A 289 -18.13 -10.43 9.05
CA THR A 289 -18.57 -10.26 10.43
C THR A 289 -17.60 -9.36 11.20
N LEU A 290 -18.14 -8.40 11.94
CA LEU A 290 -17.35 -7.48 12.76
C LEU A 290 -17.34 -7.94 14.22
N SER A 291 -16.17 -7.88 14.84
CA SER A 291 -15.98 -8.07 16.29
C SER A 291 -14.93 -7.09 16.81
N ALA A 292 -14.81 -6.99 18.12
CA ALA A 292 -13.87 -6.08 18.77
C ALA A 292 -12.92 -6.86 19.68
N ALA A 293 -11.66 -6.44 19.70
CA ALA A 293 -10.70 -6.80 20.73
C ALA A 293 -10.20 -5.53 21.43
N ARG A 294 -9.70 -5.67 22.65
CA ARG A 294 -9.10 -4.56 23.40
C ARG A 294 -7.72 -4.93 23.91
N LEU A 295 -6.79 -4.01 23.70
CA LEU A 295 -5.51 -3.96 24.39
C LEU A 295 -5.77 -3.71 25.87
N ARG A 296 -4.82 -4.10 26.70
CA ARG A 296 -4.84 -3.82 28.14
C ARG A 296 -4.56 -2.36 28.43
N ASP A 297 -3.65 -1.77 27.67
CA ASP A 297 -3.23 -0.38 27.81
C ASP A 297 -3.51 0.36 26.51
N ALA A 298 -4.07 1.57 26.62
CA ALA A 298 -4.30 2.44 25.46
C ALA A 298 -2.96 2.90 24.86
N ARG A 299 -2.90 2.99 23.53
CA ARG A 299 -1.67 3.33 22.79
C ARG A 299 -1.89 4.43 21.77
N ALA A 300 -0.94 5.35 21.66
CA ALA A 300 -0.86 6.35 20.59
C ALA A 300 0.12 5.88 19.51
N GLY A 301 -0.29 5.88 18.24
CA GLY A 301 0.61 5.56 17.12
C GLY A 301 1.28 4.18 17.23
N ALA A 302 0.63 3.18 17.82
CA ALA A 302 1.21 1.86 17.98
C ALA A 302 1.57 1.22 16.63
N ALA A 303 2.69 0.51 16.60
CA ALA A 303 3.05 -0.35 15.49
C ALA A 303 2.27 -1.66 15.58
N ALA A 304 1.88 -2.23 14.44
CA ALA A 304 1.16 -3.50 14.41
C ALA A 304 1.60 -4.36 13.23
N VAL A 305 1.63 -5.68 13.44
CA VAL A 305 2.00 -6.67 12.42
C VAL A 305 1.37 -8.03 12.76
N TRP A 306 1.02 -8.80 11.73
CA TRP A 306 0.62 -10.20 11.89
C TRP A 306 1.85 -11.12 11.85
N VAL A 307 1.96 -12.03 12.81
CA VAL A 307 3.04 -13.02 12.89
C VAL A 307 2.45 -14.42 12.79
N GLU A 308 2.81 -15.16 11.74
CA GLU A 308 2.33 -16.52 11.51
C GLU A 308 2.60 -17.44 12.70
N GLY A 309 1.58 -18.23 13.07
CA GLY A 309 1.64 -19.13 14.22
C GLY A 309 1.61 -18.44 15.60
N LEU A 310 1.58 -17.10 15.66
CA LEU A 310 1.48 -16.35 16.90
C LEU A 310 0.21 -15.49 16.96
N GLY A 311 -0.04 -14.66 15.96
CA GLY A 311 -1.21 -13.79 15.89
C GLY A 311 -0.86 -12.32 15.63
N LEU A 312 -1.81 -11.42 15.95
CA LEU A 312 -1.61 -9.97 15.82
C LEU A 312 -0.76 -9.45 16.97
N VAL A 313 0.35 -8.80 16.64
CA VAL A 313 1.24 -8.13 17.59
C VAL A 313 1.02 -6.62 17.50
N VAL A 314 0.84 -5.96 18.64
CA VAL A 314 0.76 -4.50 18.77
C VAL A 314 1.83 -4.02 19.75
N ALA A 315 2.66 -3.07 19.35
CA ALA A 315 3.84 -2.64 20.10
C ALA A 315 4.05 -1.13 20.08
N GLY A 316 4.74 -0.61 21.11
CA GLY A 316 4.98 0.83 21.28
C GLY A 316 3.75 1.63 21.70
N GLY A 317 3.88 2.95 21.69
CA GLY A 317 2.80 3.91 21.92
C GLY A 317 2.28 3.99 23.36
N SER A 318 2.97 3.42 24.35
CA SER A 318 2.55 3.47 25.76
C SER A 318 3.74 3.60 26.72
N ALA A 319 3.77 4.71 27.45
CA ALA A 319 4.80 4.98 28.45
C ALA A 319 4.63 4.18 29.76
N THR A 320 3.47 3.55 29.97
CA THR A 320 3.14 2.84 31.21
C THR A 320 2.74 1.39 31.01
N GLY A 321 2.19 1.05 29.85
CA GLY A 321 1.77 -0.31 29.52
C GLY A 321 2.91 -1.23 29.12
N ALA A 322 2.63 -2.51 28.90
CA ALA A 322 3.64 -3.44 28.37
C ALA A 322 4.17 -2.96 27.00
N GLY A 323 5.45 -3.18 26.71
CA GLY A 323 6.06 -2.75 25.44
C GLY A 323 5.37 -3.34 24.20
N LEU A 324 4.79 -4.54 24.34
CA LEU A 324 3.94 -5.15 23.32
C LEU A 324 2.86 -6.06 23.92
N GLU A 325 1.80 -6.25 23.14
CA GLU A 325 0.68 -7.16 23.41
C GLU A 325 0.41 -8.03 22.20
N VAL A 326 -0.06 -9.26 22.44
CA VAL A 326 -0.36 -10.23 21.38
C VAL A 326 -1.81 -10.68 21.50
N LEU A 327 -2.58 -10.55 20.42
CA LEU A 327 -3.82 -11.26 20.23
C LEU A 327 -3.49 -12.57 19.53
N GLY A 328 -3.45 -13.64 20.32
CA GLY A 328 -3.11 -14.98 19.83
C GLY A 328 -4.05 -15.45 18.72
N ASP A 329 -3.59 -16.37 17.88
CA ASP A 329 -4.49 -16.99 16.91
C ASP A 329 -5.66 -17.70 17.60
N GLY A 330 -6.88 -17.48 17.10
CA GLY A 330 -8.14 -17.91 17.73
C GLY A 330 -8.48 -17.25 19.08
N ALA A 331 -7.62 -16.39 19.63
CA ALA A 331 -7.88 -15.71 20.90
C ALA A 331 -8.86 -14.54 20.72
N THR A 332 -9.53 -14.17 21.80
CA THR A 332 -10.48 -13.04 21.86
C THR A 332 -9.98 -11.89 22.74
N ALA A 333 -8.82 -12.05 23.38
CA ALA A 333 -8.23 -11.05 24.26
C ALA A 333 -6.72 -10.96 24.03
N PHE A 334 -6.19 -9.73 24.15
CA PHE A 334 -4.77 -9.49 24.11
C PHE A 334 -4.08 -9.96 25.40
N LEU A 335 -2.88 -10.51 25.23
CA LEU A 335 -1.99 -10.88 26.33
C LEU A 335 -0.76 -9.98 26.30
N PRO A 336 -0.47 -9.23 27.38
CA PRO A 336 0.76 -8.47 27.47
C PRO A 336 1.96 -9.41 27.57
N ARG A 337 3.01 -9.09 26.81
CA ARG A 337 4.32 -9.70 27.00
C ARG A 337 5.13 -8.86 27.98
N PRO A 338 6.02 -9.47 28.77
CA PRO A 338 6.80 -8.76 29.80
C PRO A 338 8.00 -8.01 29.21
N PHE A 339 7.74 -7.23 28.15
CA PHE A 339 8.62 -6.18 27.67
C PHE A 339 8.38 -4.92 28.51
N PRO A 340 9.43 -4.15 28.85
CA PRO A 340 9.28 -2.84 29.48
C PRO A 340 8.35 -1.92 28.66
N PRO A 341 7.73 -0.90 29.30
CA PRO A 341 6.99 0.10 28.57
C PRO A 341 7.79 0.75 27.45
N ASP A 342 7.08 1.08 26.37
CA ASP A 342 7.67 1.57 25.13
C ASP A 342 6.84 2.77 24.64
N ALA A 343 7.34 3.96 24.95
CA ALA A 343 6.67 5.21 24.65
C ALA A 343 6.85 5.66 23.19
N SER A 344 7.55 4.89 22.33
CA SER A 344 7.76 5.36 20.96
C SER A 344 6.45 5.35 20.16
N GLU A 345 6.18 6.41 19.42
CA GLU A 345 4.95 6.59 18.66
C GLU A 345 5.23 6.61 17.15
N GLY A 346 4.32 6.05 16.36
CA GLY A 346 4.36 6.15 14.90
C GLY A 346 5.34 5.22 14.20
N ALA A 347 5.95 4.28 14.92
CA ALA A 347 6.83 3.26 14.35
C ALA A 347 6.05 2.26 13.47
N GLY A 348 6.75 1.61 12.55
CA GLY A 348 6.25 0.50 11.75
C GLY A 348 6.79 -0.82 12.27
N ALA A 349 6.00 -1.89 12.18
CA ALA A 349 6.42 -3.24 12.54
C ALA A 349 6.48 -4.13 11.29
N ALA A 350 7.55 -4.92 11.15
CA ALA A 350 7.69 -5.92 10.10
C ALA A 350 8.30 -7.21 10.65
N VAL A 351 7.90 -8.35 10.10
CA VAL A 351 8.48 -9.66 10.42
C VAL A 351 9.85 -9.77 9.76
N THR A 352 10.91 -9.98 10.54
CA THR A 352 12.31 -10.07 10.04
C THR A 352 12.82 -11.50 9.97
N GLY A 353 12.13 -12.42 10.64
CA GLY A 353 12.44 -13.84 10.66
C GLY A 353 11.41 -14.64 11.46
N PRO A 354 11.59 -15.96 11.59
CA PRO A 354 10.68 -16.81 12.36
C PRO A 354 10.53 -16.32 13.80
N GLY A 355 9.33 -15.84 14.16
CA GLY A 355 9.02 -15.36 15.51
C GLY A 355 9.71 -14.04 15.92
N GLU A 356 10.34 -13.34 14.98
CA GLU A 356 11.02 -12.06 15.22
C GLU A 356 10.34 -10.95 14.41
N ILE A 357 10.18 -9.78 15.06
CA ILE A 357 9.78 -8.55 14.41
C ILE A 357 10.83 -7.48 14.64
N ALA A 358 10.88 -6.48 13.77
CA ALA A 358 11.55 -5.22 14.05
C ALA A 358 10.55 -4.06 14.07
N LEU A 359 10.81 -3.11 14.97
CA LEU A 359 10.18 -1.80 14.98
C LEU A 359 11.13 -0.80 14.32
N VAL A 360 10.64 -0.06 13.35
CA VAL A 360 11.43 0.87 12.52
C VAL A 360 10.76 2.23 12.46
N GLY A 361 11.55 3.30 12.60
CA GLY A 361 11.06 4.67 12.65
C GLY A 361 10.22 4.98 13.89
N GLY A 362 9.35 5.97 13.78
CA GLY A 362 8.64 6.57 14.91
C GLY A 362 9.47 7.62 15.64
N ALA A 363 8.88 8.18 16.68
CA ALA A 363 9.51 9.16 17.55
C ALA A 363 9.51 8.70 19.02
N LEU A 364 10.58 9.02 19.73
CA LEU A 364 10.71 8.84 21.17
C LEU A 364 11.30 10.14 21.75
N ASP A 365 10.60 10.76 22.69
CA ASP A 365 10.99 12.05 23.29
C ASP A 365 11.32 13.15 22.25
N GLY A 366 10.60 13.16 21.13
CA GLY A 366 10.79 14.12 20.03
C GLY A 366 11.95 13.84 19.08
N ALA A 367 12.72 12.78 19.31
CA ALA A 367 13.79 12.31 18.42
C ALA A 367 13.35 11.07 17.63
N ALA A 368 14.09 10.69 16.59
CA ALA A 368 13.87 9.43 15.89
C ALA A 368 14.01 8.26 16.88
N ALA A 369 13.00 7.39 16.94
CA ALA A 369 13.09 6.21 17.80
C ALA A 369 14.10 5.20 17.23
N PRO A 370 14.84 4.47 18.09
CA PRO A 370 15.80 3.49 17.64
C PRO A 370 15.11 2.30 16.97
N THR A 371 15.71 1.81 15.89
CA THR A 371 15.32 0.55 15.25
C THR A 371 15.69 -0.60 16.19
N ARG A 372 14.73 -1.48 16.46
CA ARG A 372 14.89 -2.55 17.46
C ARG A 372 14.18 -3.83 17.08
N ARG A 373 14.77 -4.97 17.45
CA ARG A 373 14.18 -6.30 17.29
C ARG A 373 13.48 -6.73 18.56
N LEU A 374 12.37 -7.43 18.39
CA LEU A 374 11.62 -8.03 19.48
C LEU A 374 11.26 -9.47 19.07
N ALA A 375 11.22 -10.36 20.05
CA ALA A 375 10.69 -11.70 19.91
C ALA A 375 9.31 -11.76 20.58
N PRO A 376 8.19 -11.57 19.86
CA PRO A 376 6.87 -11.46 20.49
C PRO A 376 6.36 -12.77 21.12
N GLY A 377 7.00 -13.90 20.80
CA GLY A 377 6.82 -15.18 21.47
C GLY A 377 7.48 -15.29 22.84
N CYS A 378 8.32 -14.33 23.24
CA CYS A 378 8.95 -14.32 24.55
C CYS A 378 7.88 -14.22 25.66
N ALA A 379 7.81 -15.26 26.48
CA ALA A 379 6.88 -15.38 27.61
C ALA A 379 7.61 -15.52 28.96
N GLU A 380 8.94 -15.41 28.96
CA GLU A 380 9.76 -15.42 30.17
C GLU A 380 9.52 -14.17 31.01
N GLN A 381 9.89 -14.15 32.29
CA GLN A 381 9.57 -13.03 33.20
C GLN A 381 10.15 -11.66 32.78
N ARG A 382 11.16 -11.63 31.90
CA ARG A 382 11.80 -10.40 31.42
C ARG A 382 12.18 -10.55 29.94
N CYS A 383 11.37 -9.99 29.06
CA CYS A 383 11.70 -9.85 27.66
C CYS A 383 12.34 -8.47 27.42
N ALA A 384 13.20 -8.35 26.43
CA ALA A 384 13.86 -7.09 26.10
C ALA A 384 13.82 -6.86 24.59
N ALA A 385 13.55 -5.62 24.20
CA ALA A 385 13.83 -5.20 22.84
C ALA A 385 15.35 -5.04 22.68
N VAL A 386 15.87 -5.47 21.54
CA VAL A 386 17.29 -5.38 21.21
C VAL A 386 17.45 -4.30 20.16
N GLU A 387 18.04 -3.17 20.54
CA GLU A 387 18.40 -2.11 19.60
C GLU A 387 19.41 -2.62 18.57
N ILE A 388 19.25 -2.19 17.32
CA ILE A 388 20.17 -2.48 16.23
C ILE A 388 21.06 -1.25 16.02
N GLU A 389 22.24 -1.26 16.64
CA GLU A 389 23.20 -0.16 16.52
C GLU A 389 23.58 0.07 15.06
N GLY A 390 23.52 1.32 14.59
CA GLY A 390 23.76 1.68 13.19
C GLY A 390 22.53 1.65 12.28
N ALA A 391 21.40 1.09 12.75
CA ALA A 391 20.15 1.05 11.99
C ALA A 391 19.16 2.17 12.35
N ALA A 392 19.59 3.22 13.06
CA ALA A 392 18.76 4.38 13.35
C ALA A 392 18.47 5.15 12.05
N LEU A 393 17.22 5.58 11.86
CA LEU A 393 16.87 6.38 10.70
C LEU A 393 17.47 7.79 10.83
N PRO A 394 17.99 8.37 9.74
CA PRO A 394 18.58 9.71 9.77
C PRO A 394 17.54 10.83 9.99
N ALA A 395 16.25 10.52 9.88
CA ALA A 395 15.15 11.41 10.20
C ALA A 395 14.05 10.67 10.98
N ALA A 396 13.41 11.39 11.90
CA ALA A 396 12.21 10.89 12.58
C ALA A 396 11.06 10.88 11.56
N ILE A 397 10.59 9.68 11.20
CA ILE A 397 9.39 9.50 10.40
C ILE A 397 8.31 8.84 11.24
N ALA A 398 7.06 9.29 11.11
CA ALA A 398 5.91 8.78 11.83
C ALA A 398 4.85 8.21 10.88
N GLY A 399 3.90 7.46 11.44
CA GLY A 399 2.88 6.76 10.66
C GLY A 399 3.48 5.70 9.73
N VAL A 400 4.59 5.08 10.14
CA VAL A 400 5.44 4.27 9.27
C VAL A 400 4.74 2.98 8.86
N ALA A 401 4.56 2.79 7.55
CA ALA A 401 4.29 1.49 6.95
C ALA A 401 5.61 0.74 6.72
N ALA A 402 5.79 -0.38 7.42
CA ALA A 402 6.96 -1.23 7.30
C ALA A 402 6.58 -2.51 6.56
N PHE A 403 7.35 -2.85 5.52
CA PHE A 403 7.14 -4.02 4.68
C PHE A 403 8.36 -4.93 4.77
N ALA A 404 8.15 -6.19 5.14
CA ALA A 404 9.21 -7.18 5.16
C ALA A 404 9.66 -7.48 3.72
N LEU A 405 10.97 -7.49 3.51
CA LEU A 405 11.63 -7.86 2.27
C LEU A 405 12.53 -9.09 2.51
N PRO A 406 12.87 -9.86 1.45
CA PRO A 406 13.74 -11.01 1.57
C PRO A 406 15.10 -10.67 2.17
N GLY A 407 15.64 -11.62 2.94
CA GLY A 407 16.91 -11.47 3.67
C GLY A 407 16.80 -10.70 4.99
N GLY A 408 15.59 -10.48 5.52
CA GLY A 408 15.38 -9.72 6.77
C GLY A 408 15.49 -8.21 6.59
N ARG A 409 15.40 -7.73 5.34
CA ARG A 409 15.35 -6.31 5.01
C ARG A 409 13.94 -5.77 5.22
N ILE A 410 13.82 -4.47 5.41
CA ILE A 410 12.54 -3.78 5.63
C ILE A 410 12.51 -2.53 4.75
N LEU A 411 11.42 -2.33 4.03
CA LEU A 411 11.10 -1.02 3.45
C LEU A 411 10.19 -0.27 4.42
N ALA A 412 10.68 0.81 5.00
CA ALA A 412 9.93 1.70 5.88
C ALA A 412 9.52 2.96 5.09
N VAL A 413 8.22 3.26 5.05
CA VAL A 413 7.66 4.45 4.40
C VAL A 413 6.83 5.23 5.41
N GLY A 414 7.12 6.51 5.62
CA GLY A 414 6.39 7.33 6.59
C GLY A 414 6.56 8.82 6.34
N SER A 415 5.89 9.64 7.15
CA SER A 415 5.98 11.10 7.05
C SER A 415 7.04 11.63 8.00
N GLU A 416 7.95 12.46 7.51
CA GLU A 416 8.93 13.16 8.32
C GLU A 416 8.25 14.02 9.39
N ALA A 417 8.79 13.99 10.60
CA ALA A 417 8.37 14.86 11.68
C ALA A 417 8.79 16.30 11.39
N GLY A 418 7.88 17.26 11.59
CA GLY A 418 8.14 18.68 11.36
C GLY A 418 7.21 19.31 10.33
N ALA A 419 7.52 20.55 9.95
CA ALA A 419 6.63 21.38 9.14
C ALA A 419 6.52 20.91 7.67
N ASP A 420 7.58 20.34 7.12
CA ASP A 420 7.61 19.92 5.71
C ASP A 420 6.84 18.61 5.48
N GLY A 421 6.84 17.71 6.47
CA GLY A 421 5.99 16.51 6.49
C GLY A 421 6.19 15.57 5.30
N LEU A 422 7.38 15.58 4.69
CA LEU A 422 7.66 14.83 3.47
C LEU A 422 7.51 13.34 3.72
N THR A 423 6.90 12.64 2.75
CA THR A 423 6.92 11.19 2.71
C THR A 423 8.33 10.76 2.38
N ARG A 424 8.96 9.99 3.27
CA ARG A 424 10.30 9.44 3.08
C ARG A 424 10.25 7.94 3.11
N SER A 425 11.22 7.30 2.46
CA SER A 425 11.35 5.86 2.50
C SER A 425 12.78 5.42 2.73
N PHE A 426 12.95 4.36 3.52
CA PHE A 426 14.24 3.81 3.90
C PHE A 426 14.24 2.30 3.72
N LEU A 427 15.29 1.80 3.09
CA LEU A 427 15.64 0.38 3.14
C LEU A 427 16.48 0.14 4.39
N VAL A 428 16.01 -0.71 5.28
CA VAL A 428 16.70 -1.10 6.51
C VAL A 428 17.10 -2.56 6.41
N ASP A 429 18.40 -2.82 6.40
CA ASP A 429 18.95 -4.17 6.54
C ASP A 429 19.22 -4.44 8.03
N VAL A 430 18.35 -5.24 8.63
CA VAL A 430 18.41 -5.58 10.06
C VAL A 430 19.62 -6.45 10.38
N ALA A 431 20.05 -7.30 9.45
CA ALA A 431 21.17 -8.21 9.67
C ALA A 431 22.52 -7.50 9.49
N ALA A 432 22.62 -6.61 8.49
CA ALA A 432 23.81 -5.82 8.24
C ALA A 432 23.88 -4.54 9.10
N ALA A 433 22.80 -4.20 9.81
CA ALA A 433 22.64 -2.95 10.55
C ALA A 433 22.89 -1.71 9.66
N GLN A 434 22.29 -1.70 8.48
CA GLN A 434 22.44 -0.64 7.49
C GLN A 434 21.10 0.02 7.16
N VAL A 435 21.15 1.32 6.90
CA VAL A 435 20.00 2.11 6.45
C VAL A 435 20.41 2.87 5.21
N GLU A 436 19.61 2.73 4.16
CA GLU A 436 19.72 3.50 2.92
C GLU A 436 18.42 4.27 2.73
N GLU A 437 18.51 5.57 2.47
CA GLU A 437 17.34 6.31 2.00
C GLU A 437 17.08 5.98 0.54
N LEU A 438 15.83 5.63 0.24
CA LEU A 438 15.33 5.48 -1.11
C LEU A 438 14.50 6.72 -1.45
N PRO A 439 15.08 7.74 -2.10
CA PRO A 439 14.34 8.95 -2.42
C PRO A 439 13.20 8.65 -3.39
N LEU A 440 12.06 9.29 -3.16
CA LEU A 440 10.95 9.31 -4.12
C LEU A 440 11.36 10.10 -5.37
N ARG A 441 10.79 9.74 -6.51
CA ARG A 441 10.97 10.46 -7.78
C ARG A 441 10.36 11.85 -7.72
N GLU A 442 9.26 11.99 -7.01
CA GLU A 442 8.64 13.29 -6.75
C GLU A 442 8.43 13.46 -5.24
N PRO A 443 9.11 14.44 -4.61
CA PRO A 443 8.85 14.80 -3.23
C PRO A 443 7.36 15.11 -3.02
N ARG A 444 6.78 14.52 -1.97
CA ARG A 444 5.35 14.64 -1.66
C ARG A 444 5.08 14.40 -0.18
N ARG A 445 4.11 15.09 0.39
CA ARG A 445 3.60 14.85 1.76
C ARG A 445 2.32 14.04 1.74
N GLY A 446 2.13 13.20 2.76
CA GLY A 446 0.88 12.47 3.00
C GLY A 446 0.52 11.42 1.95
N ALA A 447 1.51 10.85 1.26
CA ALA A 447 1.25 9.74 0.34
C ALA A 447 1.02 8.43 1.10
N THR A 448 0.32 7.48 0.48
CA THR A 448 -0.08 6.22 1.12
C THR A 448 0.55 5.03 0.41
N ALA A 449 1.25 4.20 1.18
CA ALA A 449 1.85 2.96 0.68
C ALA A 449 0.82 1.82 0.67
N VAL A 450 0.70 1.12 -0.46
CA VAL A 450 -0.25 0.02 -0.67
C VAL A 450 0.46 -1.14 -1.39
N PRO A 451 0.44 -2.37 -0.84
CA PRO A 451 0.90 -3.55 -1.56
C PRO A 451 0.06 -3.78 -2.81
N ALA A 452 0.71 -3.83 -3.96
CA ALA A 452 0.06 -4.04 -5.23
C ALA A 452 0.00 -5.54 -5.59
N PRO A 453 -1.07 -5.99 -6.28
CA PRO A 453 -1.27 -7.40 -6.64
C PRO A 453 -0.24 -7.92 -7.64
N ASN A 454 0.50 -7.03 -8.30
CA ASN A 454 1.62 -7.38 -9.17
C ASN A 454 2.95 -7.57 -8.39
N GLY A 455 2.92 -7.61 -7.06
CA GLY A 455 4.11 -7.83 -6.22
C GLY A 455 4.99 -6.60 -6.01
N THR A 456 4.57 -5.42 -6.50
CA THR A 456 5.22 -4.14 -6.15
C THR A 456 4.63 -3.56 -4.87
N LEU A 457 5.36 -2.64 -4.24
CA LEU A 457 4.76 -1.69 -3.33
C LEU A 457 4.46 -0.41 -4.11
N ALA A 458 3.23 0.10 -4.03
CA ALA A 458 2.84 1.35 -4.64
C ALA A 458 2.71 2.46 -3.60
N LEU A 459 3.06 3.68 -3.98
CA LEU A 459 2.87 4.90 -3.23
C LEU A 459 1.90 5.79 -4.01
N LEU A 460 0.76 6.08 -3.40
CA LEU A 460 -0.34 6.80 -4.04
C LEU A 460 -0.58 8.16 -3.39
N GLY A 461 -0.97 9.11 -4.24
CA GLY A 461 -1.44 10.41 -3.82
C GLY A 461 -0.37 11.29 -3.20
N GLY A 462 -0.79 12.15 -2.29
CA GLY A 462 0.04 13.16 -1.64
C GLY A 462 0.04 14.51 -2.36
N VAL A 463 0.75 15.45 -1.76
CA VAL A 463 0.82 16.84 -2.24
C VAL A 463 2.28 17.23 -2.36
N HIS A 464 2.66 17.86 -3.46
CA HIS A 464 4.02 18.36 -3.65
C HIS A 464 4.33 19.50 -2.65
N PRO A 465 5.62 19.81 -2.41
CA PRO A 465 6.00 20.89 -1.50
C PRO A 465 5.33 22.24 -1.83
N ASP A 466 5.08 22.51 -3.12
CA ASP A 466 4.43 23.72 -3.60
C ASP A 466 2.88 23.72 -3.43
N GLY A 467 2.30 22.65 -2.89
CA GLY A 467 0.86 22.52 -2.67
C GLY A 467 0.09 21.92 -3.86
N THR A 468 0.75 21.62 -4.98
CA THR A 468 0.10 20.99 -6.14
C THR A 468 -0.14 19.48 -5.90
N PRO A 469 -1.20 18.89 -6.49
CA PRO A 469 -1.50 17.47 -6.30
C PRO A 469 -0.44 16.57 -6.95
N ALA A 470 0.06 15.59 -6.21
CA ALA A 470 0.95 14.57 -6.77
C ALA A 470 0.12 13.47 -7.45
N LEU A 471 -0.08 13.60 -8.77
CA LEU A 471 -0.97 12.72 -9.55
C LEU A 471 -0.29 11.43 -10.01
N THR A 472 1.03 11.42 -10.20
CA THR A 472 1.75 10.19 -10.53
C THR A 472 1.74 9.25 -9.31
N ILE A 473 1.62 7.95 -9.53
CA ILE A 473 1.96 6.97 -8.49
C ILE A 473 3.43 6.61 -8.61
N GLU A 474 4.03 6.13 -7.52
CA GLU A 474 5.37 5.55 -7.55
C GLU A 474 5.31 4.09 -7.14
N THR A 475 6.05 3.21 -7.79
CA THR A 475 6.12 1.79 -7.48
C THR A 475 7.55 1.38 -7.16
N PHE A 476 7.68 0.43 -6.24
CA PHE A 476 8.94 -0.14 -5.81
C PHE A 476 8.91 -1.65 -6.01
N PHE A 477 9.90 -2.17 -6.75
CA PHE A 477 10.14 -3.58 -6.95
C PHE A 477 11.41 -3.96 -6.17
N PRO A 478 11.31 -4.77 -5.09
CA PRO A 478 12.46 -5.06 -4.23
C PRO A 478 13.55 -5.89 -4.94
N GLU A 479 13.15 -6.86 -5.77
CA GLU A 479 14.06 -7.85 -6.38
C GLU A 479 13.55 -8.55 -7.65
#